data_AF-A0A936ZZ54-F1
#
_entry.id   AF-A0A936ZZ54-F1
#
_cell.length_a   1.000
_cell.length_b   1.000
_cell.length_c   1.000
_cell.angle_alpha   90.00
_cell.angle_beta   90.00
_cell.angle_gamma   90.00
#
_symmetry.space_group_name_H-M   'P 1'
#
loop_
_entity.id
_entity.type
_entity.pdbx_description
1 polymer ?
#
loop_
_entity_poly.entity_id
_entity_poly.type
_entity_poly.pdbx_seq_one_letter_code
_entity_poly.pdbx_strand_id
1 'polypeptide(L)'
;MSTIFLGSCDIGKKPTNTKEFLAPYHYLGVLKGTKSFRDDDRSKWRRFREVAGNEVTDLQQFLFKAGFMPRGVIDGVFDYVTQASTRLFQEYVRTIEGEINMIPDGIIGPFTRKHIDRWKASGKVSEWGQATTSNASEEYKKWMNILQKTKTHYQNNHNAIVSQIALFNKISDTRKVKDWDFNPNEIHLIGIRRAQDVSKRKRDNDDIFILLINGMVFKFWGSTDPSQTMAADRSDEAFLVEGQHKYRFGWHKISSEAKVYRALRPYQHGVLVFRDRDDDNALTKADLLHGIDAKPNNTINIHWSGIGESNWSAGCQVLVGKSYINHLDRVIDCSGFAAKNYSTLNDINGKTKGAYNLCADLILSFAKPGVDYIYYTLGRESSLDLDTNLMPNYASVMLNKMKKVE
;
A
#
# COMPACT_ATOMS: atom_id res chain seq x y z
N MET A 1 0.93 20.53 26.97
CA MET A 1 0.65 20.44 25.52
C MET A 1 -0.41 19.40 25.28
N SER A 2 -1.29 19.64 24.31
CA SER A 2 -2.44 18.77 24.06
C SER A 2 -2.05 17.55 23.21
N THR A 3 -2.74 16.43 23.39
CA THR A 3 -2.59 15.28 22.48
C THR A 3 -3.26 15.63 21.15
N ILE A 4 -2.47 15.68 20.07
CA ILE A 4 -2.97 15.97 18.71
C ILE A 4 -3.00 14.69 17.85
N PHE A 5 -3.99 14.62 16.97
CA PHE A 5 -4.26 13.47 16.10
C PHE A 5 -5.19 13.91 14.96
N LEU A 6 -5.47 13.02 14.00
CA LEU A 6 -6.37 13.26 12.86
C LEU A 6 -7.59 14.14 13.22
N GLY A 7 -7.76 15.23 12.49
CA GLY A 7 -8.79 16.26 12.70
C GLY A 7 -8.44 17.37 13.70
N SER A 8 -7.27 17.34 14.36
CA SER A 8 -6.75 18.52 15.07
C SER A 8 -6.46 19.64 14.07
N CYS A 9 -6.82 20.87 14.41
CA CYS A 9 -6.49 22.07 13.64
C CYS A 9 -5.93 23.14 14.58
N ASP A 10 -4.99 23.94 14.12
CA ASP A 10 -4.63 25.16 14.84
C ASP A 10 -5.82 26.14 14.86
N ILE A 11 -5.85 27.04 15.85
CA ILE A 11 -6.93 28.05 15.95
C ILE A 11 -7.03 28.84 14.64
N GLY A 12 -8.24 28.93 14.08
CA GLY A 12 -8.50 29.64 12.84
C GLY A 12 -8.07 28.92 11.56
N LYS A 13 -7.51 27.70 11.66
CA LYS A 13 -7.10 26.88 10.50
C LYS A 13 -8.15 25.84 10.10
N LYS A 14 -9.23 25.69 10.87
CA LYS A 14 -10.34 24.81 10.47
C LYS A 14 -10.91 25.26 9.12
N PRO A 15 -11.02 24.37 8.12
CA PRO A 15 -11.58 24.73 6.82
C PRO A 15 -13.01 25.25 6.94
N THR A 16 -13.32 26.37 6.25
CA THR A 16 -14.67 26.94 6.20
C THR A 16 -15.67 25.95 5.61
N ASN A 17 -15.27 25.22 4.56
CA ASN A 17 -16.04 24.15 3.96
C ASN A 17 -15.34 22.79 4.15
N THR A 18 -15.63 22.12 5.26
CA THR A 18 -15.01 20.82 5.59
C THR A 18 -15.37 19.70 4.61
N LYS A 19 -16.53 19.79 3.92
CA LYS A 19 -16.94 18.79 2.93
C LYS A 19 -16.09 18.89 1.67
N GLU A 20 -15.83 20.12 1.22
CA GLU A 20 -14.98 20.39 0.07
C GLU A 20 -13.52 20.03 0.36
N PHE A 21 -13.02 20.38 1.56
CA PHE A 21 -11.69 19.96 2.02
C PHE A 21 -11.51 18.43 1.95
N LEU A 22 -12.52 17.66 2.35
CA LEU A 22 -12.46 16.19 2.34
C LEU A 22 -12.78 15.56 0.99
N ALA A 23 -13.33 16.30 0.03
CA ALA A 23 -13.81 15.74 -1.24
C ALA A 23 -12.76 14.93 -2.03
N PRO A 24 -11.47 15.33 -2.09
CA PRO A 24 -10.43 14.54 -2.75
C PRO A 24 -10.26 13.13 -2.15
N TYR A 25 -10.50 12.98 -0.84
CA TYR A 25 -10.40 11.70 -0.15
C TYR A 25 -11.73 10.96 -0.11
N HIS A 26 -12.84 11.68 0.00
CA HIS A 26 -14.17 11.16 0.31
C HIS A 26 -15.09 11.22 -0.91
N TYR A 27 -14.67 10.57 -2.00
CA TYR A 27 -15.37 10.63 -3.28
C TYR A 27 -16.30 9.43 -3.54
N LEU A 28 -16.25 8.37 -2.72
CA LEU A 28 -17.01 7.11 -2.92
C LEU A 28 -17.73 6.59 -1.67
N GLY A 29 -18.82 5.85 -1.93
CA GLY A 29 -19.57 5.06 -0.96
C GLY A 29 -20.00 5.86 0.27
N VAL A 30 -19.97 5.23 1.44
CA VAL A 30 -20.41 5.82 2.72
C VAL A 30 -19.57 7.03 3.15
N LEU A 31 -18.39 7.24 2.57
CA LEU A 31 -17.57 8.43 2.84
C LEU A 31 -18.06 9.66 2.07
N LYS A 32 -18.76 9.46 0.95
CA LYS A 32 -19.08 10.54 0.01
C LYS A 32 -19.84 11.67 0.69
N GLY A 33 -19.25 12.86 0.67
CA GLY A 33 -19.86 14.08 1.19
C GLY A 33 -19.89 14.21 2.72
N THR A 34 -19.14 13.37 3.44
CA THR A 34 -18.98 13.48 4.89
C THR A 34 -18.15 14.72 5.28
N LYS A 35 -18.30 15.16 6.53
CA LYS A 35 -17.69 16.39 7.09
C LYS A 35 -16.63 16.10 8.17
N SER A 36 -16.16 14.87 8.27
CA SER A 36 -15.24 14.41 9.30
C SER A 36 -14.29 13.40 8.69
N PHE A 37 -13.05 13.34 9.18
CA PHE A 37 -12.11 12.32 8.75
C PHE A 37 -12.54 10.94 9.25
N ARG A 38 -12.19 9.89 8.51
CA ARG A 38 -12.35 8.49 8.88
C ARG A 38 -11.01 7.95 9.40
N ASP A 39 -10.94 7.76 10.71
CA ASP A 39 -9.82 7.08 11.37
C ASP A 39 -10.02 5.56 11.23
N ASP A 40 -9.41 5.00 10.20
CA ASP A 40 -9.63 3.61 9.80
C ASP A 40 -8.92 2.58 10.68
N ASP A 41 -7.98 3.01 11.53
CA ASP A 41 -7.37 2.15 12.54
C ASP A 41 -8.25 1.99 13.78
N ARG A 42 -9.15 2.96 14.07
CA ARG A 42 -10.08 2.88 15.22
C ARG A 42 -11.54 2.77 14.82
N SER A 43 -11.83 2.69 13.52
CA SER A 43 -13.17 2.75 12.96
C SER A 43 -14.02 3.93 13.46
N LYS A 44 -13.42 5.11 13.63
CA LYS A 44 -14.08 6.30 14.19
C LYS A 44 -14.11 7.45 13.19
N TRP A 45 -15.17 8.26 13.27
CA TRP A 45 -15.19 9.58 12.64
C TRP A 45 -14.51 10.60 13.55
N ARG A 46 -13.56 11.35 12.99
CA ARG A 46 -12.84 12.43 13.67
C ARG A 46 -13.30 13.77 13.11
N ARG A 47 -14.04 14.51 13.92
CA ARG A 47 -14.43 15.89 13.60
C ARG A 47 -13.19 16.78 13.63
N PHE A 48 -13.24 17.85 12.82
CA PHE A 48 -12.33 18.97 12.95
C PHE A 48 -12.48 19.59 14.34
N ARG A 49 -11.37 19.75 15.06
CA ARG A 49 -11.32 20.35 16.39
C ARG A 49 -10.14 21.30 16.45
N GLU A 50 -10.37 22.49 16.97
CA GLU A 50 -9.28 23.44 17.15
C GLU A 50 -8.50 23.09 18.43
N VAL A 51 -7.19 23.21 18.35
CA VAL A 51 -6.25 23.11 19.47
C VAL A 51 -5.53 24.44 19.62
N ALA A 52 -5.22 24.82 20.86
CA ALA A 52 -4.62 26.12 21.13
C ALA A 52 -3.23 26.27 20.51
N GLY A 53 -2.93 27.47 19.99
CA GLY A 53 -1.64 27.78 19.38
C GLY A 53 -1.46 27.18 17.98
N ASN A 54 -0.22 26.85 17.66
CA ASN A 54 0.22 26.38 16.34
C ASN A 54 0.76 24.92 16.39
N GLU A 55 0.26 24.10 17.31
CA GLU A 55 0.79 22.76 17.59
C GLU A 55 0.81 21.85 16.34
N VAL A 56 -0.15 21.99 15.43
CA VAL A 56 -0.25 21.20 14.19
C VAL A 56 0.72 21.74 13.14
N THR A 57 0.77 23.06 12.93
CA THR A 57 1.75 23.69 12.02
C THR A 57 3.18 23.34 12.44
N ASP A 58 3.50 23.39 13.74
CA ASP A 58 4.82 23.05 14.27
C ASP A 58 5.17 21.57 14.10
N LEU A 59 4.17 20.68 14.15
CA LEU A 59 4.33 19.26 13.84
C LEU A 59 4.60 19.06 12.35
N GLN A 60 3.80 19.68 11.48
CA GLN A 60 3.95 19.58 10.02
C GLN A 60 5.32 20.09 9.58
N GLN A 61 5.78 21.24 10.10
CA GLN A 61 7.13 21.75 9.85
C GLN A 61 8.22 20.77 10.32
N PHE A 62 8.04 20.16 11.48
CA PHE A 62 8.96 19.14 11.97
C PHE A 62 9.00 17.92 11.05
N LEU A 63 7.84 17.33 10.72
CA LEU A 63 7.76 16.12 9.89
C LEU A 63 8.34 16.37 8.49
N PHE A 64 8.13 17.57 7.93
CA PHE A 64 8.75 18.00 6.67
C PHE A 64 10.27 18.04 6.80
N LYS A 65 10.81 18.81 7.77
CA LYS A 65 12.26 18.95 7.97
C LYS A 65 12.96 17.64 8.34
N ALA A 66 12.29 16.79 9.11
CA ALA A 66 12.79 15.47 9.53
C ALA A 66 12.71 14.42 8.40
N GLY A 67 12.09 14.74 7.26
CA GLY A 67 12.09 13.89 6.07
C GLY A 67 10.95 12.87 5.99
N PHE A 68 9.88 13.02 6.77
CA PHE A 68 8.73 12.08 6.80
C PHE A 68 7.51 12.56 6.03
N MET A 69 7.47 13.85 5.67
CA MET A 69 6.32 14.48 5.01
C MET A 69 6.72 15.28 3.77
N PRO A 70 7.45 14.70 2.80
CA PRO A 70 7.95 15.46 1.65
C PRO A 70 6.83 16.01 0.74
N ARG A 71 5.63 15.40 0.76
CA ARG A 71 4.44 15.90 0.02
C ARG A 71 3.52 16.79 0.84
N GLY A 72 3.59 16.76 2.17
CA GLY A 72 2.54 17.34 2.99
C GLY A 72 2.52 18.86 2.93
N VAL A 73 1.32 19.41 3.11
CA VAL A 73 1.10 20.85 3.19
C VAL A 73 1.24 21.26 4.65
N ILE A 74 1.83 22.44 4.89
CA ILE A 74 1.90 23.06 6.21
C ILE A 74 0.74 24.07 6.29
N ASP A 75 -0.45 23.58 6.64
CA ASP A 75 -1.69 24.35 6.67
C ASP A 75 -2.31 24.46 8.08
N GLY A 76 -1.72 23.77 9.07
CA GLY A 76 -2.25 23.68 10.42
C GLY A 76 -3.45 22.75 10.57
N VAL A 77 -3.68 21.83 9.62
CA VAL A 77 -4.71 20.79 9.67
C VAL A 77 -4.08 19.41 9.73
N PHE A 78 -4.31 18.67 10.82
CA PHE A 78 -3.84 17.30 10.98
C PHE A 78 -4.71 16.37 10.14
N ASP A 79 -4.38 16.25 8.87
CA ASP A 79 -5.08 15.49 7.85
C ASP A 79 -4.55 14.04 7.72
N TYR A 80 -4.95 13.34 6.65
CA TYR A 80 -4.50 11.98 6.39
C TYR A 80 -3.00 11.89 6.08
N VAL A 81 -2.43 12.89 5.40
CA VAL A 81 -0.99 12.92 5.10
C VAL A 81 -0.19 13.15 6.38
N THR A 82 -0.61 14.11 7.22
CA THR A 82 0.01 14.38 8.52
C THR A 82 -0.04 13.14 9.43
N GLN A 83 -1.15 12.38 9.40
CA GLN A 83 -1.27 11.12 10.14
C GLN A 83 -0.33 10.04 9.61
N ALA A 84 -0.24 9.87 8.29
CA ALA A 84 0.69 8.93 7.67
C ALA A 84 2.14 9.28 8.04
N SER A 85 2.55 10.53 7.87
CA SER A 85 3.89 11.00 8.23
C SER A 85 4.20 10.87 9.73
N THR A 86 3.20 11.05 10.59
CA THR A 86 3.34 10.78 12.02
C THR A 86 3.63 9.30 12.28
N ARG A 87 2.88 8.38 11.66
CA ARG A 87 3.13 6.94 11.78
C ARG A 87 4.49 6.55 11.23
N LEU A 88 4.94 7.16 10.12
CA LEU A 88 6.28 6.94 9.59
C LEU A 88 7.37 7.37 10.57
N PHE A 89 7.23 8.54 11.22
CA PHE A 89 8.16 8.96 12.26
C PHE A 89 8.19 8.00 13.45
N GLN A 90 7.02 7.59 13.95
CA GLN A 90 6.90 6.62 15.04
C GLN A 90 7.53 5.28 14.65
N GLU A 91 7.29 4.79 13.44
CA GLU A 91 7.87 3.55 12.92
C GLU A 91 9.39 3.64 12.78
N TYR A 92 9.91 4.79 12.35
CA TYR A 92 11.34 5.03 12.27
C TYR A 92 12.00 4.98 13.66
N VAL A 93 11.42 5.67 14.64
CA VAL A 93 11.90 5.64 16.03
C VAL A 93 11.87 4.21 16.58
N ARG A 94 10.80 3.46 16.30
CA ARG A 94 10.67 2.06 16.72
C ARG A 94 11.73 1.14 16.11
N THR A 95 11.95 1.25 14.81
CA THR A 95 12.67 0.23 14.02
C THR A 95 14.13 0.57 13.73
N ILE A 96 14.44 1.85 13.57
CA ILE A 96 15.79 2.34 13.27
C ILE A 96 16.51 2.77 14.54
N GLU A 97 15.80 3.39 15.50
CA GLU A 97 16.39 3.80 16.78
C GLU A 97 16.22 2.77 17.90
N GLY A 98 15.43 1.71 17.67
CA GLY A 98 15.28 0.59 18.60
C GLY A 98 14.30 0.84 19.76
N GLU A 99 13.44 1.86 19.67
CA GLU A 99 12.44 2.16 20.70
C GLU A 99 11.21 1.26 20.55
N ILE A 100 11.35 -0.01 20.93
CA ILE A 100 10.35 -1.07 20.69
C ILE A 100 8.94 -0.79 21.26
N ASN A 101 8.82 0.10 22.25
CA ASN A 101 7.56 0.48 22.86
C ASN A 101 6.80 1.57 22.08
N MET A 102 7.42 2.16 21.06
CA MET A 102 6.75 3.12 20.18
C MET A 102 5.73 2.37 19.31
N ILE A 103 4.46 2.75 19.38
CA ILE A 103 3.43 2.20 18.49
C ILE A 103 3.17 3.21 17.36
N PRO A 104 3.28 2.81 16.08
CA PRO A 104 2.96 3.66 14.92
C PRO A 104 1.45 3.86 14.75
N ASP A 105 0.86 4.63 15.65
CA ASP A 105 -0.59 4.78 15.80
C ASP A 105 -1.13 6.11 15.21
N GLY A 106 -0.25 7.03 14.84
CA GLY A 106 -0.60 8.32 14.23
C GLY A 106 -1.09 9.37 15.23
N ILE A 107 -0.88 9.17 16.53
CA ILE A 107 -1.27 10.08 17.60
C ILE A 107 -0.02 10.68 18.25
N ILE A 108 0.00 12.00 18.41
CA ILE A 108 1.08 12.69 19.13
C ILE A 108 0.69 12.84 20.60
N GLY A 109 0.97 11.80 21.38
CA GLY A 109 0.96 11.85 22.84
C GLY A 109 2.29 12.34 23.44
N PRO A 110 2.42 12.36 24.78
CA PRO A 110 3.65 12.78 25.47
C PRO A 110 4.89 12.00 25.03
N PHE A 111 4.76 10.69 24.80
CA PHE A 111 5.87 9.84 24.41
C PHE A 111 6.39 10.20 23.01
N THR A 112 5.52 10.27 21.99
CA THR A 112 5.92 10.71 20.65
C THR A 112 6.49 12.12 20.66
N ARG A 113 5.91 13.04 21.46
CA ARG A 113 6.39 14.41 21.59
C ARG A 113 7.81 14.50 22.14
N LYS A 114 8.15 13.69 23.15
CA LYS A 114 9.53 13.59 23.66
C LYS A 114 10.54 13.28 22.54
N HIS A 115 10.21 12.37 21.62
CA HIS A 115 11.10 12.04 20.51
C HIS A 115 11.16 13.15 19.45
N ILE A 116 10.03 13.83 19.19
CA ILE A 116 10.00 15.02 18.32
C ILE A 116 10.91 16.11 18.86
N ASP A 117 10.77 16.46 20.14
CA ASP A 117 11.55 17.53 20.77
C ASP A 117 13.04 17.20 20.78
N ARG A 118 13.41 15.94 21.04
CA ARG A 118 14.78 15.45 20.91
C ARG A 118 15.32 15.60 19.48
N TRP A 119 14.54 15.27 18.45
CA TRP A 119 14.97 15.43 17.05
C TRP A 119 15.06 16.90 16.64
N LYS A 120 14.14 17.76 17.11
CA LYS A 120 14.21 19.21 16.91
C LYS A 120 15.49 19.78 17.49
N ALA A 121 15.86 19.38 18.72
CA ALA A 121 17.06 19.85 19.38
C ALA A 121 18.36 19.44 18.67
N SER A 122 18.39 18.26 18.03
CA SER A 122 19.58 17.77 17.30
C SER A 122 19.58 18.09 15.80
N GLY A 123 18.50 18.65 15.25
CA GLY A 123 18.36 18.88 13.81
C GLY A 123 18.36 17.60 12.98
N LYS A 124 17.92 16.47 13.56
CA LYS A 124 18.02 15.16 12.91
C LYS A 124 17.06 15.04 11.72
N VAL A 125 17.57 14.47 10.63
CA VAL A 125 16.82 14.12 9.42
C VAL A 125 16.92 12.62 9.21
N SER A 126 15.81 11.98 8.86
CA SER A 126 15.76 10.55 8.58
C SER A 126 16.49 10.18 7.29
N GLU A 127 17.06 8.98 7.25
CA GLU A 127 17.62 8.44 6.00
C GLU A 127 16.53 8.27 4.91
N TRP A 128 15.26 8.12 5.28
CA TRP A 128 14.13 8.04 4.34
C TRP A 128 13.92 9.35 3.57
N GLY A 129 14.05 10.50 4.25
CA GLY A 129 13.95 11.81 3.62
C GLY A 129 15.22 12.25 2.89
N GLN A 130 16.37 11.66 3.22
CA GLN A 130 17.63 11.90 2.52
C GLN A 130 17.80 11.03 1.27
N ALA A 131 17.13 9.88 1.23
CA ALA A 131 17.13 9.01 0.06
C ALA A 131 16.60 9.76 -1.18
N THR A 132 17.18 9.47 -2.33
CA THR A 132 16.74 10.02 -3.62
C THR A 132 16.96 8.98 -4.70
N THR A 133 16.28 9.14 -5.83
CA THR A 133 16.48 8.30 -7.01
C THR A 133 17.88 8.49 -7.63
N SER A 134 18.48 9.66 -7.46
CA SER A 134 19.88 9.95 -7.85
C SER A 134 20.91 9.26 -6.96
N ASN A 135 20.59 9.04 -5.68
CA ASN A 135 21.42 8.31 -4.73
C ASN A 135 20.70 7.04 -4.24
N ALA A 136 20.17 6.28 -5.20
CA ALA A 136 19.40 5.08 -4.91
C ALA A 136 20.27 3.93 -4.37
N SER A 137 19.69 3.07 -3.55
CA SER A 137 20.37 1.87 -3.06
C SER A 137 20.69 0.89 -4.21
N GLU A 138 21.69 0.04 -4.02
CA GLU A 138 22.04 -0.97 -5.02
C GLU A 138 20.89 -1.95 -5.30
N GLU A 139 20.11 -2.29 -4.28
CA GLU A 139 18.92 -3.13 -4.47
C GLU A 139 17.85 -2.42 -5.33
N TYR A 140 17.65 -1.12 -5.12
CA TYR A 140 16.72 -0.33 -5.94
C TYR A 140 17.13 -0.36 -7.42
N LYS A 141 18.42 -0.11 -7.70
CA LYS A 141 18.96 -0.14 -9.07
C LYS A 141 18.75 -1.51 -9.73
N LYS A 142 18.98 -2.60 -8.99
CA LYS A 142 18.71 -3.97 -9.47
C LYS A 142 17.25 -4.16 -9.85
N TRP A 143 16.32 -3.75 -8.99
CA TRP A 143 14.89 -3.84 -9.29
C TRP A 143 14.46 -3.04 -10.51
N MET A 144 14.95 -1.79 -10.65
CA MET A 144 14.67 -0.98 -11.84
C MET A 144 15.20 -1.64 -13.12
N ASN A 145 16.40 -2.24 -13.07
CA ASN A 145 16.96 -2.96 -14.20
C ASN A 145 16.11 -4.18 -14.60
N ILE A 146 15.63 -4.95 -13.61
CA ILE A 146 14.77 -6.11 -13.84
C ILE A 146 13.46 -5.71 -14.50
N LEU A 147 12.83 -4.63 -14.03
CA LEU A 147 11.60 -4.12 -14.62
C LEU A 147 11.81 -3.71 -16.08
N GLN A 148 12.94 -3.08 -16.37
CA GLN A 148 13.25 -2.68 -17.74
C GLN A 148 13.55 -3.88 -18.66
N LYS A 149 14.30 -4.88 -18.17
CA LYS A 149 14.50 -6.15 -18.88
C LYS A 149 13.20 -6.89 -19.12
N THR A 150 12.32 -6.91 -18.11
CA THR A 150 10.99 -7.52 -18.19
C THR A 150 10.13 -6.85 -19.27
N LYS A 151 10.15 -5.50 -19.34
CA LYS A 151 9.51 -4.76 -20.43
C LYS A 151 10.02 -5.23 -21.78
N THR A 152 11.34 -5.21 -21.98
CA THR A 152 11.98 -5.60 -23.24
C THR A 152 11.64 -7.04 -23.61
N HIS A 153 11.64 -7.96 -22.64
CA HIS A 153 11.26 -9.35 -22.85
C HIS A 153 9.84 -9.46 -23.41
N TYR A 154 8.86 -8.83 -22.74
CA TYR A 154 7.46 -8.91 -23.15
C TYR A 154 7.13 -8.08 -24.41
N GLN A 155 7.96 -7.13 -24.81
CA GLN A 155 7.83 -6.46 -26.12
C GLN A 155 8.20 -7.40 -27.28
N ASN A 156 9.10 -8.35 -27.04
CA ASN A 156 9.62 -9.26 -28.06
C ASN A 156 9.03 -10.67 -27.97
N ASN A 157 8.52 -11.07 -26.80
CA ASN A 157 8.02 -12.40 -26.50
C ASN A 157 6.61 -12.29 -25.89
N HIS A 158 5.60 -12.15 -26.74
CA HIS A 158 4.22 -12.13 -26.28
C HIS A 158 3.80 -13.52 -25.82
N ASN A 159 3.29 -13.61 -24.58
CA ASN A 159 2.53 -14.78 -24.16
C ASN A 159 1.03 -14.55 -24.40
N ALA A 160 0.21 -15.55 -24.06
CA ALA A 160 -1.23 -15.50 -24.30
C ALA A 160 -1.92 -14.33 -23.58
N ILE A 161 -1.53 -14.01 -22.35
CA ILE A 161 -2.14 -12.91 -21.58
C ILE A 161 -1.79 -11.56 -22.19
N VAL A 162 -0.49 -11.32 -22.42
CA VAL A 162 0.01 -10.07 -23.04
C VAL A 162 -0.61 -9.84 -24.41
N SER A 163 -0.77 -10.91 -25.21
CA SER A 163 -1.44 -10.85 -26.52
C SER A 163 -2.88 -10.36 -26.40
N GLN A 164 -3.64 -10.86 -25.43
CA GLN A 164 -5.03 -10.43 -25.22
C GLN A 164 -5.13 -8.98 -24.72
N ILE A 165 -4.22 -8.55 -23.83
CA ILE A 165 -4.14 -7.15 -23.39
C ILE A 165 -3.87 -6.22 -24.58
N ALA A 166 -2.99 -6.63 -25.51
CA ALA A 166 -2.69 -5.84 -26.70
C ALA A 166 -3.93 -5.65 -27.60
N LEU A 167 -4.77 -6.68 -27.71
CA LEU A 167 -6.01 -6.67 -28.51
C LEU A 167 -7.19 -5.99 -27.80
N PHE A 168 -7.14 -5.81 -26.48
CA PHE A 168 -8.19 -5.12 -25.75
C PHE A 168 -8.31 -3.66 -26.23
N ASN A 169 -9.52 -3.28 -26.66
CA ASN A 169 -9.77 -2.04 -27.40
C ASN A 169 -10.52 -0.96 -26.58
N LYS A 170 -10.97 -1.29 -25.36
CA LYS A 170 -11.59 -0.32 -24.45
C LYS A 170 -10.54 0.30 -23.54
N ILE A 171 -10.84 1.49 -23.04
CA ILE A 171 -10.00 2.17 -22.05
C ILE A 171 -10.01 1.36 -20.75
N SER A 172 -8.84 1.16 -20.15
CA SER A 172 -8.66 0.50 -18.86
C SER A 172 -7.43 1.08 -18.16
N ASP A 173 -7.31 0.82 -16.85
CA ASP A 173 -6.12 1.14 -16.06
C ASP A 173 -5.01 0.08 -16.21
N THR A 174 -5.27 -1.05 -16.86
CA THR A 174 -4.23 -2.00 -17.30
C THR A 174 -3.54 -1.46 -18.54
N ARG A 175 -2.21 -1.43 -18.51
CA ARG A 175 -1.36 -0.86 -19.57
C ARG A 175 -0.86 -1.94 -20.52
N LYS A 176 -0.86 -1.62 -21.81
CA LYS A 176 -0.19 -2.44 -22.82
C LYS A 176 1.32 -2.36 -22.58
N VAL A 177 2.07 -3.39 -22.96
CA VAL A 177 3.52 -3.48 -22.69
C VAL A 177 4.29 -2.27 -23.23
N LYS A 178 3.96 -1.81 -24.43
CA LYS A 178 4.56 -0.60 -25.02
C LYS A 178 4.42 0.64 -24.12
N ASP A 179 3.32 0.71 -23.38
CA ASP A 179 2.96 1.83 -22.51
C ASP A 179 3.47 1.61 -21.07
N TRP A 180 4.14 0.50 -20.74
CA TRP A 180 4.71 0.33 -19.40
C TRP A 180 5.73 1.43 -19.09
N ASP A 181 5.65 2.03 -17.91
CA ASP A 181 6.47 3.15 -17.49
C ASP A 181 7.20 2.78 -16.18
N PHE A 182 8.53 2.80 -16.24
CA PHE A 182 9.41 2.54 -15.11
C PHE A 182 10.26 3.78 -14.80
N ASN A 183 9.67 4.97 -14.88
CA ASN A 183 10.31 6.20 -14.42
C ASN A 183 10.73 6.04 -12.95
N PRO A 184 12.02 6.17 -12.60
CA PRO A 184 12.47 5.97 -11.23
C PRO A 184 11.92 7.02 -10.26
N ASN A 185 11.42 8.14 -10.76
CA ASN A 185 10.81 9.18 -9.91
C ASN A 185 9.32 8.94 -9.62
N GLU A 186 8.76 7.84 -10.11
CA GLU A 186 7.41 7.39 -9.79
C GLU A 186 7.47 6.27 -8.74
N ILE A 187 6.35 6.06 -8.03
CA ILE A 187 6.24 4.96 -7.07
C ILE A 187 5.84 3.70 -7.81
N HIS A 188 6.60 2.63 -7.61
CA HIS A 188 6.31 1.30 -8.16
C HIS A 188 6.04 0.32 -7.04
N LEU A 189 4.88 -0.33 -7.08
CA LEU A 189 4.59 -1.51 -6.28
C LEU A 189 4.59 -2.72 -7.20
N ILE A 190 5.34 -3.77 -6.85
CA ILE A 190 5.49 -4.96 -7.67
C ILE A 190 4.95 -6.15 -6.89
N GLY A 191 3.91 -6.81 -7.38
CA GLY A 191 3.48 -8.12 -6.88
C GLY A 191 4.18 -9.23 -7.63
N ILE A 192 4.74 -10.19 -6.91
CA ILE A 192 5.34 -11.40 -7.50
C ILE A 192 4.43 -12.58 -7.16
N ARG A 193 3.67 -13.02 -8.16
CA ARG A 193 2.70 -14.12 -8.06
C ARG A 193 3.37 -15.48 -8.18
N ARG A 194 2.91 -16.42 -7.36
CA ARG A 194 3.40 -17.80 -7.30
C ARG A 194 2.22 -18.77 -7.39
N ALA A 195 2.44 -19.90 -8.05
CA ALA A 195 1.50 -21.04 -8.08
C ALA A 195 0.05 -20.71 -8.53
N GLN A 196 -0.15 -19.72 -9.41
CA GLN A 196 -1.48 -19.31 -9.87
C GLN A 196 -2.28 -20.44 -10.55
N ASP A 197 -1.56 -21.36 -11.18
CA ASP A 197 -2.04 -22.51 -11.94
C ASP A 197 -2.32 -23.75 -11.07
N VAL A 198 -2.04 -23.67 -9.77
CA VAL A 198 -2.30 -24.77 -8.83
C VAL A 198 -3.70 -24.63 -8.27
N SER A 199 -4.59 -25.57 -8.62
CA SER A 199 -5.96 -25.64 -8.10
C SER A 199 -6.00 -25.61 -6.57
N LYS A 200 -6.55 -24.52 -6.01
CA LYS A 200 -6.68 -24.33 -4.55
C LYS A 200 -7.84 -23.41 -4.21
N ARG A 201 -8.87 -23.99 -3.59
CA ARG A 201 -10.04 -23.26 -3.07
C ARG A 201 -9.71 -22.26 -1.97
N LYS A 202 -8.78 -22.62 -1.08
CA LYS A 202 -8.24 -21.75 -0.03
C LYS A 202 -6.80 -21.41 -0.39
N ARG A 203 -6.56 -20.16 -0.78
CA ARG A 203 -5.21 -19.66 -1.09
C ARG A 203 -4.51 -19.18 0.16
N ASP A 204 -3.20 -19.42 0.21
CA ASP A 204 -2.35 -18.93 1.27
C ASP A 204 -1.88 -17.50 0.98
N ASN A 205 -1.30 -16.85 1.99
CA ASN A 205 -0.51 -15.64 1.81
C ASN A 205 0.94 -16.05 1.49
N ASP A 206 1.22 -16.43 0.25
CA ASP A 206 2.50 -16.98 -0.20
C ASP A 206 3.18 -16.19 -1.32
N ASP A 207 2.69 -14.98 -1.61
CA ASP A 207 3.29 -14.03 -2.54
C ASP A 207 4.06 -12.93 -1.82
N ILE A 208 4.92 -12.22 -2.56
CA ILE A 208 5.64 -11.05 -2.07
C ILE A 208 5.29 -9.80 -2.87
N PHE A 209 5.44 -8.65 -2.22
CA PHE A 209 5.29 -7.34 -2.80
C PHE A 209 6.56 -6.51 -2.57
N ILE A 210 7.02 -5.81 -3.59
CA ILE A 210 8.19 -4.96 -3.54
C ILE A 210 7.75 -3.52 -3.80
N LEU A 211 7.99 -2.63 -2.84
CA LEU A 211 7.75 -1.20 -2.99
C LEU A 211 9.08 -0.51 -3.32
N LEU A 212 9.17 0.07 -4.51
CA LEU A 212 10.27 0.93 -4.93
C LEU A 212 9.81 2.38 -4.76
N ILE A 213 10.48 3.10 -3.87
CA ILE A 213 10.09 4.46 -3.51
C ILE A 213 11.29 5.30 -3.12
N ASN A 214 11.45 6.45 -3.78
CA ASN A 214 12.50 7.43 -3.48
C ASN A 214 13.93 6.83 -3.39
N GLY A 215 14.26 5.87 -4.27
CA GLY A 215 15.56 5.19 -4.25
C GLY A 215 15.71 4.09 -3.20
N MET A 216 14.65 3.75 -2.46
CA MET A 216 14.60 2.71 -1.43
C MET A 216 13.72 1.53 -1.84
N VAL A 217 13.96 0.38 -1.22
CA VAL A 217 13.21 -0.87 -1.45
C VAL A 217 12.62 -1.37 -0.14
N PHE A 218 11.31 -1.58 -0.10
CA PHE A 218 10.65 -2.27 1.02
C PHE A 218 9.99 -3.54 0.49
N LYS A 219 10.01 -4.63 1.28
CA LYS A 219 9.35 -5.88 0.90
C LYS A 219 8.24 -6.23 1.87
N PHE A 220 7.10 -6.64 1.33
CA PHE A 220 5.93 -7.09 2.06
C PHE A 220 5.53 -8.47 1.54
N TRP A 221 4.60 -9.12 2.22
CA TRP A 221 4.06 -10.40 1.80
C TRP A 221 2.54 -10.43 1.92
N GLY A 222 1.92 -11.37 1.22
CA GLY A 222 0.48 -11.52 1.19
C GLY A 222 0.05 -12.44 0.06
N SER A 223 -1.01 -12.08 -0.66
CA SER A 223 -1.49 -12.88 -1.78
C SER A 223 -1.91 -11.98 -2.95
N THR A 224 -1.56 -12.42 -4.15
CA THR A 224 -1.95 -11.82 -5.42
C THR A 224 -3.07 -12.58 -6.12
N ASP A 225 -3.47 -13.71 -5.53
CA ASP A 225 -4.49 -14.62 -6.05
C ASP A 225 -5.78 -14.54 -5.23
N PRO A 226 -6.94 -14.73 -5.89
CA PRO A 226 -8.20 -14.90 -5.20
C PRO A 226 -8.22 -16.17 -4.35
N SER A 227 -8.84 -16.11 -3.17
CA SER A 227 -9.27 -17.28 -2.41
C SER A 227 -10.78 -17.44 -2.57
N GLN A 228 -11.24 -18.50 -3.24
CA GLN A 228 -12.67 -18.76 -3.47
C GLN A 228 -13.50 -18.76 -2.18
N THR A 229 -12.93 -19.21 -1.07
CA THR A 229 -13.57 -19.13 0.26
C THR A 229 -14.01 -17.71 0.67
N MET A 230 -13.49 -16.67 0.01
CA MET A 230 -13.85 -15.26 0.23
C MET A 230 -14.83 -14.70 -0.81
N ALA A 231 -15.12 -15.44 -1.89
CA ALA A 231 -15.88 -14.97 -3.04
C ALA A 231 -17.41 -15.05 -2.89
N ALA A 232 -17.92 -15.27 -1.66
CA ALA A 232 -19.35 -15.31 -1.33
C ALA A 232 -20.17 -16.20 -2.29
N ASP A 233 -19.76 -17.47 -2.38
CA ASP A 233 -20.38 -18.54 -3.19
C ASP A 233 -20.29 -18.35 -4.71
N ARG A 234 -19.51 -17.38 -5.18
CA ARG A 234 -19.09 -17.34 -6.58
C ARG A 234 -18.06 -18.42 -6.85
N SER A 235 -18.17 -19.03 -8.01
CA SER A 235 -17.23 -20.00 -8.59
C SER A 235 -16.38 -19.41 -9.71
N ASP A 236 -16.41 -18.07 -9.86
CA ASP A 236 -15.77 -17.34 -10.96
C ASP A 236 -14.84 -16.22 -10.46
N GLU A 237 -13.85 -16.58 -9.65
CA GLU A 237 -12.93 -15.60 -9.07
C GLU A 237 -12.23 -14.76 -10.15
N ALA A 238 -11.99 -13.49 -9.84
CA ALA A 238 -11.19 -12.64 -10.72
C ALA A 238 -9.69 -12.86 -10.45
N PHE A 239 -8.97 -13.22 -11.50
CA PHE A 239 -7.52 -13.13 -11.54
C PHE A 239 -7.12 -11.85 -12.26
N LEU A 240 -6.48 -10.93 -11.53
CA LEU A 240 -5.82 -9.78 -12.14
C LEU A 240 -4.80 -10.27 -13.18
N VAL A 241 -4.88 -9.72 -14.39
CA VAL A 241 -3.93 -10.05 -15.46
C VAL A 241 -2.53 -9.60 -15.05
N GLU A 242 -1.51 -10.37 -15.42
CA GLU A 242 -0.13 -9.92 -15.29
C GLU A 242 0.14 -8.67 -16.15
N GLY A 243 1.10 -7.85 -15.72
CA GLY A 243 1.49 -6.62 -16.38
C GLY A 243 1.45 -5.39 -15.48
N GLN A 244 1.48 -4.20 -16.07
CA GLN A 244 1.46 -2.94 -15.32
C GLN A 244 0.06 -2.31 -15.30
N HIS A 245 -0.34 -1.78 -14.16
CA HIS A 245 -1.63 -1.18 -13.88
C HIS A 245 -1.45 0.18 -13.19
N LYS A 246 -2.37 1.11 -13.42
CA LYS A 246 -2.44 2.37 -12.70
C LYS A 246 -3.39 2.25 -11.51
N TYR A 247 -2.88 2.52 -10.33
CA TYR A 247 -3.66 2.50 -9.08
C TYR A 247 -3.59 3.88 -8.40
N ARG A 248 -4.55 4.17 -7.53
CA ARG A 248 -4.51 5.33 -6.63
C ARG A 248 -4.92 4.96 -5.23
N PHE A 249 -4.58 5.84 -4.31
CA PHE A 249 -5.15 5.83 -2.98
C PHE A 249 -6.68 5.98 -3.01
N GLY A 250 -7.35 5.23 -2.16
CA GLY A 250 -8.79 5.24 -1.99
C GLY A 250 -9.21 4.42 -0.78
N TRP A 251 -10.44 3.90 -0.82
CA TRP A 251 -11.05 3.19 0.31
C TRP A 251 -11.57 1.82 -0.11
N HIS A 252 -11.47 0.85 0.79
CA HIS A 252 -12.05 -0.48 0.65
C HIS A 252 -13.27 -0.66 1.58
N LYS A 253 -14.11 -1.65 1.29
CA LYS A 253 -15.42 -1.90 1.94
C LYS A 253 -16.29 -0.65 2.11
N ILE A 254 -16.30 0.22 1.10
CA ILE A 254 -17.03 1.51 1.09
C ILE A 254 -18.56 1.41 1.21
N SER A 255 -19.11 0.20 1.28
CA SER A 255 -20.52 -0.07 1.57
C SER A 255 -20.82 -0.36 3.06
N SER A 256 -19.79 -0.53 3.90
CA SER A 256 -19.94 -0.93 5.30
C SER A 256 -19.03 -0.09 6.18
N GLU A 257 -19.56 0.97 6.81
CA GLU A 257 -18.80 1.90 7.65
C GLU A 257 -17.86 1.21 8.64
N ALA A 258 -18.34 0.18 9.36
CA ALA A 258 -17.58 -0.57 10.35
C ALA A 258 -16.36 -1.32 9.79
N LYS A 259 -16.23 -1.43 8.46
CA LYS A 259 -15.17 -2.15 7.75
C LYS A 259 -14.42 -1.26 6.76
N VAL A 260 -14.69 0.04 6.70
CA VAL A 260 -14.02 0.97 5.79
C VAL A 260 -12.60 1.23 6.24
N TYR A 261 -11.64 1.04 5.33
CA TYR A 261 -10.24 1.41 5.53
C TYR A 261 -9.55 1.75 4.22
N ARG A 262 -8.37 2.38 4.33
CA ARG A 262 -7.59 2.85 3.19
C ARG A 262 -7.07 1.68 2.35
N ALA A 263 -7.09 1.85 1.03
CA ALA A 263 -6.64 0.86 0.07
C ALA A 263 -6.14 1.51 -1.21
N LEU A 264 -5.40 0.76 -2.03
CA LEU A 264 -5.20 1.14 -3.42
C LEU A 264 -6.35 0.61 -4.26
N ARG A 265 -6.86 1.43 -5.16
CA ARG A 265 -7.92 1.09 -6.11
C ARG A 265 -7.43 1.30 -7.54
N PRO A 266 -8.02 0.62 -8.53
CA PRO A 266 -7.85 0.99 -9.93
C PRO A 266 -8.07 2.50 -10.11
N TYR A 267 -7.25 3.13 -10.95
CA TYR A 267 -7.18 4.59 -11.06
C TYR A 267 -8.51 5.23 -11.45
N GLN A 268 -9.02 4.93 -12.65
CA GLN A 268 -10.21 5.60 -13.20
C GLN A 268 -11.17 4.65 -13.90
N HIS A 269 -10.65 3.70 -14.68
CA HIS A 269 -11.45 2.91 -15.61
C HIS A 269 -11.61 1.45 -15.21
N GLY A 270 -10.80 0.97 -14.28
CA GLY A 270 -10.77 -0.42 -13.84
C GLY A 270 -9.64 -1.20 -14.49
N VAL A 271 -9.29 -2.34 -13.89
CA VAL A 271 -8.24 -3.24 -14.39
C VAL A 271 -8.82 -4.44 -15.12
N LEU A 272 -8.03 -5.03 -16.01
CA LEU A 272 -8.42 -6.24 -16.74
C LEU A 272 -8.23 -7.48 -15.87
N VAL A 273 -9.16 -8.43 -15.99
CA VAL A 273 -9.13 -9.70 -15.25
C VAL A 273 -9.51 -10.85 -16.16
N PHE A 274 -8.98 -12.03 -15.85
CA PHE A 274 -9.59 -13.30 -16.25
C PHE A 274 -10.53 -13.78 -15.16
N ARG A 275 -11.50 -14.58 -15.54
CA ARG A 275 -12.40 -15.28 -14.63
C ARG A 275 -12.09 -16.76 -14.72
N ASP A 276 -11.99 -17.40 -13.57
CA ASP A 276 -12.10 -18.84 -13.45
C ASP A 276 -13.48 -19.24 -13.97
N ARG A 277 -13.59 -19.83 -15.15
CA ARG A 277 -14.92 -20.17 -15.72
C ARG A 277 -15.21 -21.65 -15.70
N ASP A 278 -14.22 -22.48 -15.39
CA ASP A 278 -14.34 -23.92 -15.19
C ASP A 278 -14.32 -24.33 -13.70
N ASP A 279 -14.26 -23.36 -12.77
CA ASP A 279 -14.33 -23.54 -11.31
C ASP A 279 -13.22 -24.45 -10.77
N ASP A 280 -12.06 -24.42 -11.44
CA ASP A 280 -10.92 -25.25 -11.05
C ASP A 280 -10.03 -24.59 -9.98
N ASN A 281 -10.37 -23.36 -9.58
CA ASN A 281 -9.70 -22.55 -8.58
C ASN A 281 -8.24 -22.22 -8.95
N ALA A 282 -7.94 -22.10 -10.23
CA ALA A 282 -6.65 -21.72 -10.79
C ALA A 282 -6.80 -20.79 -12.00
N LEU A 283 -5.70 -20.14 -12.40
CA LEU A 283 -5.63 -19.43 -13.67
C LEU A 283 -4.94 -20.32 -14.70
N THR A 284 -5.73 -21.02 -15.51
CA THR A 284 -5.25 -22.03 -16.46
C THR A 284 -5.45 -21.60 -17.91
N LYS A 285 -5.05 -22.48 -18.85
CA LYS A 285 -5.25 -22.24 -20.28
C LYS A 285 -6.74 -22.18 -20.64
N ALA A 286 -7.62 -22.88 -19.92
CA ALA A 286 -9.06 -22.88 -20.18
C ALA A 286 -9.64 -21.46 -19.99
N ASP A 287 -9.27 -20.78 -18.92
CA ASP A 287 -9.67 -19.38 -18.65
C ASP A 287 -9.17 -18.42 -19.73
N LEU A 288 -7.93 -18.64 -20.20
CA LEU A 288 -7.36 -17.82 -21.26
C LEU A 288 -8.13 -17.97 -22.57
N LEU A 289 -8.68 -19.15 -22.87
CA LEU A 289 -9.52 -19.38 -24.06
C LEU A 289 -10.86 -18.64 -23.96
N HIS A 290 -11.40 -18.50 -22.75
CA HIS A 290 -12.60 -17.72 -22.46
C HIS A 290 -12.40 -16.20 -22.57
N GLY A 291 -11.16 -15.75 -22.44
CA GLY A 291 -10.73 -14.38 -22.68
C GLY A 291 -10.94 -13.44 -21.51
N ILE A 292 -10.29 -12.27 -21.60
CA ILE A 292 -10.41 -11.17 -20.63
C ILE A 292 -11.87 -10.71 -20.52
N ASP A 293 -12.30 -10.34 -19.31
CA ASP A 293 -13.61 -9.72 -19.08
C ASP A 293 -13.85 -8.51 -20.02
N ALA A 294 -15.00 -8.47 -20.67
CA ALA A 294 -15.32 -7.45 -21.68
C ALA A 294 -15.42 -6.02 -21.11
N LYS A 295 -15.50 -5.87 -19.79
CA LYS A 295 -15.52 -4.60 -19.06
C LYS A 295 -14.41 -4.60 -18.02
N PRO A 296 -13.58 -3.56 -17.92
CA PRO A 296 -12.59 -3.47 -16.86
C PRO A 296 -13.24 -3.45 -15.47
N ASN A 297 -12.56 -4.04 -14.50
CA ASN A 297 -13.04 -4.27 -13.15
C ASN A 297 -12.57 -3.15 -12.19
N ASN A 298 -13.51 -2.46 -11.55
CA ASN A 298 -13.24 -1.32 -10.66
C ASN A 298 -13.07 -1.70 -9.18
N THR A 299 -13.09 -2.99 -8.86
CA THR A 299 -13.15 -3.52 -7.48
C THR A 299 -11.94 -4.33 -7.05
N ILE A 300 -11.01 -4.61 -7.98
CA ILE A 300 -9.74 -5.29 -7.70
C ILE A 300 -8.81 -4.31 -6.97
N ASN A 301 -8.95 -4.24 -5.65
CA ASN A 301 -8.15 -3.36 -4.81
C ASN A 301 -6.83 -4.03 -4.38
N ILE A 302 -5.89 -3.24 -3.85
CA ILE A 302 -4.75 -3.74 -3.06
C ILE A 302 -4.97 -3.31 -1.61
N HIS A 303 -5.19 -4.27 -0.70
CA HIS A 303 -5.69 -4.00 0.65
C HIS A 303 -5.10 -4.91 1.73
N TRP A 304 -5.49 -4.68 2.98
CA TRP A 304 -5.01 -5.43 4.15
C TRP A 304 -5.71 -6.79 4.30
N SER A 305 -4.95 -7.84 4.67
CA SER A 305 -5.45 -9.21 4.94
C SER A 305 -5.42 -9.63 6.41
N GLY A 306 -5.44 -8.69 7.35
CA GLY A 306 -5.21 -9.04 8.75
C GLY A 306 -3.72 -9.26 9.05
N ILE A 307 -3.47 -10.06 10.08
CA ILE A 307 -2.10 -10.45 10.50
C ILE A 307 -1.53 -11.60 9.65
N GLY A 308 -2.25 -12.08 8.63
CA GLY A 308 -1.75 -13.13 7.73
C GLY A 308 -2.14 -14.56 8.07
N GLU A 309 -2.99 -14.77 9.08
CA GLU A 309 -3.62 -16.07 9.37
C GLU A 309 -4.62 -16.52 8.28
N SER A 310 -5.06 -15.61 7.40
CA SER A 310 -5.98 -15.91 6.30
C SER A 310 -5.77 -14.97 5.12
N ASN A 311 -6.06 -15.45 3.91
CA ASN A 311 -6.16 -14.63 2.71
C ASN A 311 -7.60 -14.10 2.59
N TRP A 312 -7.78 -12.78 2.60
CA TRP A 312 -9.08 -12.12 2.46
C TRP A 312 -9.33 -11.55 1.06
N SER A 313 -8.69 -12.12 0.05
CA SER A 313 -8.90 -11.79 -1.34
C SER A 313 -10.02 -12.62 -1.95
N ALA A 314 -11.02 -11.96 -2.56
CA ALA A 314 -11.94 -12.54 -3.53
C ALA A 314 -11.56 -12.18 -4.99
N GLY A 315 -10.28 -11.89 -5.22
CA GLY A 315 -9.72 -11.38 -6.48
C GLY A 315 -8.94 -10.08 -6.32
N CYS A 316 -8.98 -9.46 -5.14
CA CYS A 316 -8.09 -8.37 -4.78
C CYS A 316 -6.63 -8.84 -4.62
N GLN A 317 -5.73 -7.89 -4.45
CA GLN A 317 -4.38 -8.14 -3.98
C GLN A 317 -4.37 -7.82 -2.48
N VAL A 318 -3.74 -8.64 -1.67
CA VAL A 318 -3.74 -8.42 -0.22
C VAL A 318 -2.35 -8.47 0.38
N LEU A 319 -2.09 -7.57 1.33
CA LEU A 319 -0.84 -7.45 2.08
C LEU A 319 -1.11 -7.78 3.55
N VAL A 320 -0.18 -8.52 4.13
CA VAL A 320 -0.22 -8.96 5.53
C VAL A 320 0.37 -7.90 6.44
N GLY A 321 -0.26 -7.69 7.60
CA GLY A 321 0.17 -6.72 8.60
C GLY A 321 1.26 -7.20 9.57
N LYS A 322 1.60 -8.50 9.60
CA LYS A 322 2.50 -9.07 10.62
C LYS A 322 3.92 -8.54 10.54
N SER A 323 4.47 -8.41 9.35
CA SER A 323 5.90 -8.12 9.16
C SER A 323 6.21 -7.60 7.77
N TYR A 324 7.37 -6.96 7.63
CA TYR A 324 7.94 -6.53 6.37
C TYR A 324 9.47 -6.55 6.45
N ILE A 325 10.14 -6.38 5.31
CA ILE A 325 11.58 -6.13 5.27
C ILE A 325 11.79 -4.66 4.88
N ASN A 326 12.55 -3.94 5.70
CA ASN A 326 12.81 -2.52 5.47
C ASN A 326 13.90 -2.29 4.42
N HIS A 327 14.15 -1.02 4.11
CA HIS A 327 15.18 -0.59 3.16
C HIS A 327 16.63 -0.91 3.55
N LEU A 328 16.89 -1.40 4.77
CA LEU A 328 18.18 -1.88 5.25
C LEU A 328 18.28 -3.42 5.24
N ASP A 329 17.35 -4.10 4.54
CA ASP A 329 17.18 -5.56 4.51
C ASP A 329 16.93 -6.21 5.89
N ARG A 330 16.41 -5.44 6.85
CA ARG A 330 16.04 -5.96 8.19
C ARG A 330 14.59 -6.40 8.20
N VAL A 331 14.34 -7.58 8.74
CA VAL A 331 12.98 -8.05 9.03
C VAL A 331 12.44 -7.26 10.21
N ILE A 332 11.28 -6.64 10.03
CA ILE A 332 10.60 -5.88 11.06
C ILE A 332 9.32 -6.61 11.45
N ASP A 333 9.22 -6.93 12.74
CA ASP A 333 8.02 -7.51 13.31
C ASP A 333 7.04 -6.41 13.78
N CYS A 334 5.77 -6.61 13.44
CA CYS A 334 4.63 -5.78 13.84
C CYS A 334 3.59 -6.58 14.64
N SER A 335 3.83 -7.87 14.91
CA SER A 335 2.88 -8.81 15.53
C SER A 335 2.24 -8.27 16.81
N GLY A 336 3.02 -7.56 17.65
CA GLY A 336 2.58 -7.00 18.92
C GLY A 336 1.49 -5.93 18.83
N PHE A 337 1.35 -5.26 17.69
CA PHE A 337 0.34 -4.21 17.49
C PHE A 337 -0.47 -4.36 16.19
N ALA A 338 -0.18 -5.37 15.37
CA ALA A 338 -0.96 -5.68 14.18
C ALA A 338 -2.29 -6.35 14.56
N ALA A 339 -3.38 -5.82 14.04
CA ALA A 339 -4.70 -6.41 14.18
C ALA A 339 -4.79 -7.71 13.38
N LYS A 340 -5.50 -8.70 13.93
CA LYS A 340 -5.79 -9.96 13.25
C LYS A 340 -6.94 -9.83 12.27
N ASN A 341 -7.92 -8.99 12.60
CA ASN A 341 -9.20 -8.79 11.93
C ASN A 341 -9.88 -7.50 12.38
N TYR A 342 -11.04 -7.22 11.79
CA TYR A 342 -11.81 -6.02 12.09
C TYR A 342 -12.20 -5.88 13.56
N SER A 343 -12.48 -6.97 14.28
CA SER A 343 -12.83 -6.88 15.70
C SER A 343 -11.63 -6.49 16.55
N THR A 344 -10.46 -7.07 16.31
CA THR A 344 -9.22 -6.72 17.02
C THR A 344 -8.65 -5.35 16.61
N LEU A 345 -8.93 -4.87 15.40
CA LEU A 345 -8.57 -3.52 14.98
C LEU A 345 -9.34 -2.46 15.80
N ASN A 346 -10.56 -2.80 16.22
CA ASN A 346 -11.43 -1.90 16.98
C ASN A 346 -11.34 -2.10 18.50
N ASP A 347 -10.38 -2.88 18.99
CA ASP A 347 -10.23 -3.16 20.42
C ASP A 347 -9.66 -1.95 21.20
N ILE A 348 -9.73 -2.01 22.53
CA ILE A 348 -9.26 -0.93 23.41
C ILE A 348 -7.74 -0.77 23.43
N ASN A 349 -6.99 -1.74 22.88
CA ASN A 349 -5.53 -1.76 22.89
C ASN A 349 -4.90 -1.00 21.71
N GLY A 350 -5.72 -0.40 20.85
CA GLY A 350 -5.23 0.55 19.84
C GLY A 350 -4.36 -0.09 18.76
N LYS A 351 -4.70 -1.32 18.35
CA LYS A 351 -4.02 -2.01 17.25
C LYS A 351 -4.12 -1.26 15.93
N THR A 352 -3.20 -1.55 15.03
CA THR A 352 -3.13 -0.97 13.68
C THR A 352 -3.09 -2.08 12.63
N LYS A 353 -2.98 -1.74 11.34
CA LYS A 353 -2.80 -2.73 10.28
C LYS A 353 -1.32 -3.15 10.10
N GLY A 354 -0.44 -2.74 11.02
CA GLY A 354 0.97 -3.14 11.05
C GLY A 354 1.72 -2.76 9.76
N ALA A 355 2.41 -3.73 9.17
CA ALA A 355 3.17 -3.57 7.93
C ALA A 355 2.34 -2.98 6.76
N TYR A 356 1.03 -3.22 6.72
CA TYR A 356 0.16 -2.61 5.73
C TYR A 356 0.10 -1.07 5.86
N ASN A 357 0.03 -0.55 7.09
CA ASN A 357 0.03 0.88 7.32
C ASN A 357 1.34 1.50 6.82
N LEU A 358 2.48 0.87 7.08
CA LEU A 358 3.76 1.36 6.56
C LEU A 358 3.75 1.47 5.03
N CYS A 359 3.30 0.43 4.32
CA CYS A 359 3.20 0.46 2.86
C CYS A 359 2.31 1.62 2.38
N ALA A 360 1.11 1.75 2.94
CA ALA A 360 0.16 2.80 2.57
C ALA A 360 0.67 4.21 2.93
N ASP A 361 1.34 4.36 4.07
CA ASP A 361 1.82 5.64 4.57
C ASP A 361 3.06 6.12 3.82
N LEU A 362 3.96 5.21 3.43
CA LEU A 362 5.08 5.52 2.52
C LEU A 362 4.53 6.04 1.19
N ILE A 363 3.58 5.32 0.58
CA ILE A 363 2.96 5.75 -0.68
C ILE A 363 2.31 7.13 -0.54
N LEU A 364 1.52 7.34 0.51
CA LEU A 364 0.79 8.60 0.71
C LEU A 364 1.73 9.78 0.98
N SER A 365 2.77 9.57 1.78
CA SER A 365 3.65 10.66 2.24
C SER A 365 4.73 11.03 1.23
N PHE A 366 5.20 10.06 0.42
CA PHE A 366 6.30 10.23 -0.55
C PHE A 366 5.84 10.35 -2.00
N ALA A 367 4.55 10.21 -2.31
CA ALA A 367 4.04 10.57 -3.63
C ALA A 367 4.32 12.04 -3.93
N LYS A 368 4.67 12.38 -5.17
CA LYS A 368 4.96 13.77 -5.53
C LYS A 368 3.70 14.65 -5.40
N PRO A 369 3.85 15.96 -5.10
CA PRO A 369 2.76 16.91 -5.22
C PRO A 369 2.08 16.82 -6.59
N GLY A 370 0.75 16.80 -6.63
CA GLY A 370 -0.03 16.64 -7.86
C GLY A 370 -0.12 15.21 -8.42
N VAL A 371 0.67 14.26 -7.91
CA VAL A 371 0.59 12.84 -8.32
C VAL A 371 -0.31 12.08 -7.36
N ASP A 372 -1.43 11.56 -7.87
CA ASP A 372 -2.40 10.80 -7.09
C ASP A 372 -2.43 9.31 -7.46
N TYR A 373 -1.47 8.84 -8.25
CA TYR A 373 -1.37 7.46 -8.69
C TYR A 373 -0.04 6.80 -8.30
N ILE A 374 -0.01 5.48 -8.43
CA ILE A 374 1.20 4.66 -8.46
C ILE A 374 1.13 3.70 -9.65
N TYR A 375 2.27 3.14 -10.02
CA TYR A 375 2.32 1.98 -10.91
C TYR A 375 2.36 0.70 -10.10
N TYR A 376 1.38 -0.18 -10.33
CA TYR A 376 1.38 -1.53 -9.80
C TYR A 376 1.75 -2.51 -10.92
N THR A 377 2.83 -3.26 -10.75
CA THR A 377 3.25 -4.28 -11.72
C THR A 377 3.05 -5.66 -11.11
N LEU A 378 2.26 -6.50 -11.76
CA LEU A 378 2.07 -7.89 -11.37
C LEU A 378 2.90 -8.78 -12.31
N GLY A 379 3.96 -9.38 -11.76
CA GLY A 379 4.82 -10.33 -12.44
C GLY A 379 4.70 -11.74 -11.86
N ARG A 380 5.31 -12.72 -12.51
CA ARG A 380 5.46 -14.09 -11.98
C ARG A 380 6.84 -14.27 -11.37
N GLU A 381 6.99 -15.24 -10.47
CA GLU A 381 8.31 -15.60 -9.94
C GLU A 381 9.30 -15.94 -11.06
N SER A 382 8.87 -16.62 -12.12
CA SER A 382 9.71 -16.91 -13.30
C SER A 382 10.15 -15.67 -14.08
N SER A 383 9.45 -14.53 -13.94
CA SER A 383 9.91 -13.26 -14.53
C SER A 383 11.16 -12.73 -13.84
N LEU A 384 11.45 -13.17 -12.60
CA LEU A 384 12.68 -12.81 -11.90
C LEU A 384 13.91 -13.46 -12.54
N ASP A 385 13.75 -14.62 -13.20
CA ASP A 385 14.84 -15.34 -13.87
C ASP A 385 15.35 -14.64 -15.14
N LEU A 386 14.66 -13.58 -15.59
CA LEU A 386 15.12 -12.71 -16.69
C LEU A 386 16.37 -11.90 -16.32
N ASP A 387 16.72 -11.84 -15.03
CA ASP A 387 17.96 -11.23 -14.55
C ASP A 387 18.61 -12.05 -13.44
N THR A 388 19.84 -12.51 -13.67
CA THR A 388 20.64 -13.26 -12.69
C THR A 388 21.16 -12.40 -11.53
N ASN A 389 20.88 -11.10 -11.52
CA ASN A 389 21.31 -10.18 -10.46
C ASN A 389 20.54 -10.32 -9.14
N LEU A 390 19.38 -10.99 -9.15
CA LEU A 390 18.72 -11.44 -7.94
C LEU A 390 19.23 -12.82 -7.54
N MET A 391 19.23 -13.09 -6.24
CA MET A 391 19.52 -14.43 -5.76
C MET A 391 18.46 -15.43 -6.26
N PRO A 392 18.84 -16.70 -6.52
CA PRO A 392 17.87 -17.75 -6.83
C PRO A 392 16.79 -17.87 -5.75
N ASN A 393 15.57 -18.23 -6.16
CA ASN A 393 14.42 -18.39 -5.27
C ASN A 393 14.11 -17.14 -4.44
N TYR A 394 14.41 -15.94 -4.96
CA TYR A 394 14.30 -14.66 -4.23
C TYR A 394 12.97 -14.54 -3.47
N ALA A 395 11.84 -14.79 -4.14
CA ALA A 395 10.52 -14.62 -3.53
C ALA A 395 10.31 -15.57 -2.35
N SER A 396 10.64 -16.84 -2.53
CA SER A 396 10.57 -17.86 -1.49
C SER A 396 11.48 -17.52 -0.29
N VAL A 397 12.70 -17.02 -0.52
CA VAL A 397 13.62 -16.61 0.56
C VAL A 397 13.07 -15.42 1.32
N MET A 398 12.58 -14.37 0.64
CA MET A 398 12.04 -13.18 1.29
C MET A 398 10.77 -13.52 2.09
N LEU A 399 9.88 -14.33 1.53
CA LEU A 399 8.67 -14.80 2.21
C LEU A 399 9.03 -15.53 3.52
N ASN A 400 9.99 -16.45 3.46
CA ASN A 400 10.43 -17.21 4.63
C ASN A 400 11.06 -16.30 5.70
N LYS A 401 11.86 -15.30 5.30
CA LYS A 401 12.38 -14.28 6.24
C LYS A 401 11.24 -13.57 6.97
N MET A 402 10.22 -13.11 6.24
CA MET A 402 9.10 -12.37 6.83
C MET A 402 8.16 -13.22 7.68
N LYS A 403 7.93 -14.50 7.33
CA LYS A 403 7.04 -15.39 8.09
C LYS A 403 7.63 -15.89 9.41
N LYS A 404 8.97 -15.92 9.54
CA LYS A 404 9.69 -16.45 10.70
C LYS A 404 9.73 -15.53 11.92
N VAL A 405 9.08 -14.36 11.88
CA VAL A 405 8.97 -13.50 13.07
C VAL A 405 8.10 -14.19 14.14
N GLU A 406 8.57 -14.16 15.38
CA GLU A 406 7.91 -14.79 16.54
C GLU A 406 6.74 -13.95 17.03
#